data_AF-A0A4J1RH11-F1
#
_entry.id   AF-A0A4J1RH11-F1
#
_cell.length_a   1.000
_cell.length_b   1.000
_cell.length_c   1.000
_cell.angle_alpha   90.00
_cell.angle_beta   90.00
_cell.angle_gamma   90.00
#
_symmetry.space_group_name_H-M   'P 1'
#
loop_
_entity.id
_entity.type
_entity.pdbx_description
1 polymer ?
#
loop_
_entity_poly.entity_id
_entity_poly.type
_entity_poly.pdbx_seq_one_letter_code
_entity_poly.pdbx_strand_id
1 'polypeptide(L)'
;MVDAETKQKLAHLQKGEFILLLPEHLRSREAELKKVFEERLSYYGKSGEEASAPLDYEMKAHVSYLSMGEKRFVYNNGENPVSTQYLTDPILVVFTPTSTGDSFISLSSWSINAGKQLFIKGYESGLELLKKAGIYEQVSYLKEGRSVYLTRYNEVQTETATLILGAIVGIASSLLLFYSVNLLYFEQFRRDILIKRISGLRFFETHAQYMVSQFASFVFGASLFILSSRDLVIGLLTLLVFLASAVLTLYRQAQKESRVSMTIMKGK
;
A
#
# COMPACT_ATOMS: atom_id res chain seq x y z
N MET A 1 19.54 7.54 -18.63
CA MET A 1 19.49 8.83 -19.38
C MET A 1 18.75 8.68 -20.70
N VAL A 2 18.09 9.75 -21.18
CA VAL A 2 17.39 9.81 -22.49
C VAL A 2 18.32 10.36 -23.59
N ASP A 3 18.09 9.99 -24.85
CA ASP A 3 18.87 10.43 -26.02
C ASP A 3 18.73 11.94 -26.31
N ALA A 4 19.63 12.48 -27.15
CA ALA A 4 19.72 13.91 -27.43
C ALA A 4 18.52 14.45 -28.23
N GLU A 5 17.97 13.66 -29.15
CA GLU A 5 16.80 14.04 -29.96
C GLU A 5 15.57 14.18 -29.05
N THR A 6 15.36 13.21 -28.16
CA THR A 6 14.26 13.25 -27.20
C THR A 6 14.41 14.42 -26.22
N LYS A 7 15.63 14.74 -25.77
CA LYS A 7 15.87 15.94 -24.94
C LYS A 7 15.48 17.23 -25.64
N GLN A 8 15.75 17.34 -26.95
CA GLN A 8 15.36 18.51 -27.71
C GLN A 8 13.84 18.59 -27.87
N LYS A 9 13.17 17.47 -28.17
CA LYS A 9 11.70 17.42 -28.25
C LYS A 9 11.03 17.70 -26.91
N LEU A 10 11.59 17.26 -25.79
CA LEU A 10 11.06 17.54 -24.43
C LEU A 10 10.88 19.05 -24.19
N ALA A 11 11.72 19.89 -24.77
CA ALA A 11 11.63 21.35 -24.62
C ALA A 11 10.66 22.01 -25.61
N HIS A 12 10.22 21.32 -26.67
CA HIS A 12 9.53 21.90 -27.82
C HIS A 12 8.36 21.03 -28.33
N LEU A 13 7.56 20.48 -27.43
CA LEU A 13 6.37 19.71 -27.81
C LEU A 13 5.30 20.58 -28.49
N GLN A 14 4.81 20.14 -29.65
CA GLN A 14 3.78 20.84 -30.40
C GLN A 14 2.36 20.44 -29.94
N LYS A 15 1.36 21.21 -30.36
CA LYS A 15 -0.06 20.89 -30.09
C LYS A 15 -0.40 19.50 -30.63
N GLY A 16 -1.02 18.68 -29.79
CA GLY A 16 -1.34 17.28 -30.11
C GLY A 16 -0.19 16.31 -29.87
N GLU A 17 0.91 16.73 -29.24
CA GLU A 17 2.06 15.86 -28.99
C GLU A 17 2.33 15.63 -27.50
N PHE A 18 2.84 14.45 -27.18
CA PHE A 18 3.43 14.15 -25.89
C PHE A 18 4.55 13.14 -26.06
N ILE A 19 5.38 13.00 -25.02
CA ILE A 19 6.46 12.01 -24.98
C ILE A 19 6.07 10.90 -24.02
N LEU A 20 6.21 9.67 -24.49
CA LEU A 20 6.05 8.46 -23.70
C LEU A 20 7.43 7.83 -23.50
N LEU A 21 7.97 7.97 -22.30
CA LEU A 21 9.25 7.37 -21.93
C LEU A 21 8.99 6.00 -21.28
N LEU A 22 9.35 4.95 -22.01
CA LEU A 22 9.15 3.56 -21.57
C LEU A 22 10.46 2.96 -21.03
N PRO A 23 10.42 2.22 -19.91
CA PRO A 23 11.50 1.33 -19.54
C PRO A 23 11.85 0.34 -20.65
N GLU A 24 13.14 0.02 -20.82
CA GLU A 24 13.63 -0.87 -21.88
C GLU A 24 12.89 -2.23 -21.91
N HIS A 25 12.57 -2.80 -20.73
CA HIS A 25 11.85 -4.09 -20.63
C HIS A 25 10.41 -4.05 -21.15
N LEU A 26 9.83 -2.86 -21.36
CA LEU A 26 8.48 -2.68 -21.92
C LEU A 26 8.47 -2.44 -23.43
N ARG A 27 9.63 -2.47 -24.11
CA ARG A 27 9.72 -2.26 -25.56
C ARG A 27 8.80 -3.20 -26.36
N SER A 28 8.66 -4.46 -25.94
CA SER A 28 7.77 -5.42 -26.60
C SER A 28 6.28 -5.05 -26.52
N ARG A 29 5.89 -4.20 -25.56
CA ARG A 29 4.51 -3.71 -25.34
C ARG A 29 4.30 -2.28 -25.82
N GLU A 30 5.24 -1.71 -26.58
CA GLU A 30 5.16 -0.32 -27.02
C GLU A 30 3.84 -0.02 -27.73
N ALA A 31 3.44 -0.81 -28.72
CA ALA A 31 2.24 -0.54 -29.51
C ALA A 31 0.96 -0.51 -28.64
N GLU A 32 0.87 -1.41 -27.67
CA GLU A 32 -0.22 -1.47 -26.71
C GLU A 32 -0.21 -0.23 -25.80
N LEU A 33 0.93 0.05 -25.16
CA LEU A 33 1.06 1.17 -24.22
C LEU A 33 0.86 2.52 -24.91
N LYS A 34 1.45 2.70 -26.09
CA LYS A 34 1.28 3.88 -26.93
C LYS A 34 -0.20 4.14 -27.18
N LYS A 35 -0.94 3.14 -27.65
CA LYS A 35 -2.38 3.26 -27.91
C LYS A 35 -3.15 3.68 -26.66
N VAL A 36 -2.92 3.01 -25.52
CA VAL A 36 -3.59 3.34 -24.26
C VAL A 36 -3.35 4.78 -23.82
N PHE A 37 -2.10 5.26 -23.93
CA PHE A 37 -1.78 6.64 -23.53
C PHE A 37 -2.26 7.68 -24.54
N GLU A 38 -2.23 7.40 -25.84
CA GLU A 38 -2.79 8.28 -26.87
C GLU A 38 -4.31 8.44 -26.70
N GLU A 39 -5.04 7.34 -26.50
CA GLU A 39 -6.49 7.38 -26.24
C GLU A 39 -6.81 8.16 -24.96
N ARG A 40 -6.06 7.90 -23.88
CA ARG A 40 -6.28 8.58 -22.59
C ARG A 40 -5.97 10.07 -22.67
N LEU A 41 -4.86 10.46 -23.28
CA LEU A 41 -4.46 11.88 -23.36
C LEU A 41 -5.25 12.65 -24.41
N SER A 42 -5.82 11.99 -25.41
CA SER A 42 -6.74 12.64 -26.36
C SER A 42 -7.99 13.22 -25.66
N TYR A 43 -8.27 12.84 -24.41
CA TYR A 43 -9.22 13.57 -23.55
C TYR A 43 -8.95 15.08 -23.51
N TYR A 44 -7.68 15.50 -23.49
CA TYR A 44 -7.31 16.92 -23.55
C TYR A 44 -7.66 17.61 -24.87
N GLY A 45 -7.97 16.86 -25.93
CA GLY A 45 -8.41 17.40 -27.21
C GLY A 45 -9.92 17.54 -27.36
N LYS A 46 -10.72 17.22 -26.33
CA LYS A 46 -12.18 17.35 -26.39
C LYS A 46 -12.65 18.80 -26.39
N SER A 47 -13.64 19.09 -27.25
CA SER A 47 -14.22 20.43 -27.39
C SER A 47 -15.17 20.83 -26.24
N GLY A 48 -15.62 19.87 -25.41
CA GLY A 48 -16.51 20.11 -24.28
C GLY A 48 -16.50 18.99 -23.23
N GLU A 49 -17.22 19.18 -22.11
CA GLU A 49 -17.24 18.24 -20.97
C GLU A 49 -18.06 16.96 -21.23
N GLU A 50 -19.00 17.04 -22.16
CA GLU A 50 -19.90 15.93 -22.45
C GLU A 50 -19.12 14.68 -22.91
N ALA A 51 -19.60 13.50 -22.51
CA ALA A 51 -18.99 12.25 -22.93
C ALA A 51 -18.94 12.12 -24.46
N SER A 52 -19.97 12.64 -25.14
CA SER A 52 -20.16 12.68 -26.59
C SER A 52 -19.44 13.84 -27.30
N ALA A 53 -18.78 14.75 -26.58
CA ALA A 53 -18.11 15.89 -27.21
C ALA A 53 -17.05 15.40 -28.22
N PRO A 54 -17.01 15.97 -29.44
CA PRO A 54 -16.03 15.59 -30.44
C PRO A 54 -14.60 16.00 -30.01
N LEU A 55 -13.62 15.35 -30.63
CA LEU A 55 -12.22 15.71 -30.49
C LEU A 55 -11.85 16.78 -31.53
N ASP A 56 -11.31 17.90 -31.07
CA ASP A 56 -10.71 18.92 -31.93
C ASP A 56 -9.38 18.43 -32.51
N TYR A 57 -8.67 17.58 -31.76
CA TYR A 57 -7.44 16.90 -32.16
C TYR A 57 -7.19 15.68 -31.26
N GLU A 58 -6.36 14.78 -31.76
CA GLU A 58 -5.86 13.63 -31.00
C GLU A 58 -4.45 13.89 -30.50
N MET A 59 -4.12 13.35 -29.33
CA MET A 59 -2.75 13.35 -28.80
C MET A 59 -1.97 12.18 -29.40
N LYS A 60 -0.76 12.45 -29.90
CA LYS A 60 0.16 11.46 -30.47
C LYS A 60 1.44 11.36 -29.64
N ALA A 61 1.87 10.13 -29.41
CA ALA A 61 3.04 9.84 -28.60
C ALA A 61 4.31 9.79 -29.46
N HIS A 62 5.33 10.52 -29.03
CA HIS A 62 6.72 10.24 -29.37
C HIS A 62 7.29 9.29 -28.31
N VAL A 63 7.61 8.06 -28.70
CA VAL A 63 8.13 7.05 -27.78
C VAL A 63 9.65 7.13 -27.72
N SER A 64 10.20 7.15 -26.52
CA SER A 64 11.63 6.96 -26.28
C SER A 64 11.83 6.08 -25.05
N TYR A 65 13.05 5.63 -24.81
CA TYR A 65 13.33 4.62 -23.81
C TYR A 65 14.22 5.10 -22.68
N LEU A 66 13.96 4.52 -21.52
CA LEU A 66 14.67 4.76 -20.28
C LEU A 66 15.61 3.59 -20.01
N SER A 67 16.86 3.91 -19.67
CA SER A 67 17.80 2.95 -19.11
C SER A 67 17.25 2.31 -17.83
N MET A 68 17.47 1.00 -17.72
CA MET A 68 16.95 0.18 -16.62
C MET A 68 17.75 0.32 -15.33
N GLY A 69 17.10 0.07 -14.20
CA GLY A 69 17.72 0.02 -12.87
C GLY A 69 18.04 1.40 -12.27
N GLU A 70 17.78 2.50 -12.99
CA GLU A 70 17.93 3.85 -12.46
C GLU A 70 16.76 4.19 -11.52
N LYS A 71 17.08 4.61 -10.29
CA LYS A 71 16.11 5.20 -9.36
C LYS A 71 15.82 6.65 -9.76
N ARG A 72 14.57 6.97 -10.01
CA ARG A 72 14.12 8.31 -10.39
C ARG A 72 13.43 8.97 -9.21
N PHE A 73 13.99 10.10 -8.76
CA PHE A 73 13.46 10.86 -7.63
C PHE A 73 12.14 11.51 -7.99
N VAL A 74 11.13 11.35 -7.13
CA VAL A 74 9.83 12.00 -7.29
C VAL A 74 9.87 13.33 -6.54
N TYR A 75 9.75 14.42 -7.28
CA TYR A 75 9.68 15.78 -6.75
C TYR A 75 8.37 16.44 -7.18
N ASN A 76 7.99 17.54 -6.52
CA ASN A 76 6.80 18.33 -6.85
C ASN A 76 5.49 17.52 -6.82
N ASN A 77 5.20 16.91 -5.67
CA ASN A 77 4.02 16.08 -5.46
C ASN A 77 2.76 16.86 -5.01
N GLY A 78 2.79 18.18 -5.17
CA GLY A 78 1.68 19.07 -4.85
C GLY A 78 1.23 18.95 -3.39
N GLU A 79 -0.08 18.85 -3.18
CA GLU A 79 -0.69 18.79 -1.84
C GLU A 79 -0.58 17.41 -1.16
N ASN A 80 -0.09 16.38 -1.86
CA ASN A 80 0.04 15.03 -1.32
C ASN A 80 1.52 14.59 -1.37
N PRO A 81 2.28 14.81 -0.28
CA PRO A 81 3.62 14.26 -0.16
C PRO A 81 3.58 12.75 -0.38
N VAL A 82 4.07 12.28 -1.53
CA VAL A 82 4.07 10.84 -1.85
C VAL A 82 4.95 10.13 -0.83
N SER A 83 4.47 9.02 -0.28
CA SER A 83 5.26 8.12 0.57
C SER A 83 6.41 7.45 -0.20
N THR A 84 6.36 7.47 -1.52
CA THR A 84 7.37 6.89 -2.41
C THR A 84 8.29 7.99 -2.95
N GLN A 85 9.52 8.02 -2.48
CA GLN A 85 10.52 9.02 -2.88
C GLN A 85 11.22 8.69 -4.21
N TYR A 86 11.25 7.40 -4.59
CA TYR A 86 11.95 6.93 -5.78
C TYR A 86 11.11 5.90 -6.52
N LEU A 87 11.04 6.04 -7.84
CA LEU A 87 10.47 5.04 -8.72
C LEU A 87 11.61 4.32 -9.45
N THR A 88 11.54 3.00 -9.53
CA THR A 88 12.46 2.19 -10.34
C THR A 88 11.74 1.83 -11.63
N ASP A 89 12.38 2.13 -12.77
CA ASP A 89 11.84 1.84 -14.10
C ASP A 89 10.36 2.26 -14.30
N PRO A 90 9.96 3.51 -14.00
CA PRO A 90 8.60 3.98 -14.26
C PRO A 90 8.37 4.23 -15.76
N ILE A 91 7.11 4.13 -16.18
CA ILE A 91 6.64 4.80 -17.40
C ILE A 91 6.49 6.29 -17.08
N LEU A 92 7.11 7.16 -17.87
CA LEU A 92 6.94 8.62 -17.73
C LEU A 92 6.18 9.16 -18.93
N VAL A 93 5.17 9.97 -18.64
CA VAL A 93 4.35 10.64 -19.64
C VAL A 93 4.61 12.14 -19.52
N VAL A 94 5.13 12.75 -20.59
CA VAL A 94 5.55 14.15 -20.56
C VAL A 94 4.76 14.94 -21.60
N PHE A 95 4.01 15.93 -21.14
CA PHE A 95 3.23 16.86 -21.96
C PHE A 95 3.26 18.24 -21.31
N THR A 96 2.94 19.28 -22.08
CA THR A 96 2.96 20.67 -21.62
C THR A 96 1.61 21.33 -21.87
N PRO A 97 1.28 22.46 -21.23
CA PRO A 97 0.08 23.22 -21.55
C PRO A 97 -0.02 23.56 -23.05
N THR A 98 1.12 23.89 -23.67
CA THR A 98 1.21 24.15 -25.11
C THR A 98 0.91 22.89 -25.92
N SER A 99 1.42 21.73 -25.51
CA SER A 99 1.25 20.48 -26.26
C SER A 99 -0.15 19.90 -26.12
N THR A 100 -0.81 20.10 -24.98
CA THR A 100 -2.21 19.73 -24.79
C THR A 100 -3.17 20.70 -25.45
N GLY A 101 -2.72 21.84 -25.99
CA GLY A 101 -3.52 22.79 -26.77
C GLY A 101 -4.49 23.65 -25.96
N ASP A 102 -5.44 24.27 -26.67
CA ASP A 102 -6.37 25.31 -26.22
C ASP A 102 -7.83 24.87 -26.22
N SER A 103 -8.10 23.56 -26.29
CA SER A 103 -9.45 23.02 -26.12
C SER A 103 -10.03 23.43 -24.76
N PHE A 104 -11.36 23.37 -24.65
CA PHE A 104 -12.05 23.63 -23.38
C PHE A 104 -11.50 22.77 -22.24
N ILE A 105 -11.30 21.46 -22.48
CA ILE A 105 -10.81 20.53 -21.47
C ILE A 105 -9.36 20.81 -21.08
N SER A 106 -8.49 21.15 -22.05
CA SER A 106 -7.11 21.52 -21.77
C SER A 106 -7.04 22.76 -20.88
N LEU A 107 -7.72 23.85 -21.28
CA LEU A 107 -7.73 25.10 -20.54
C LEU A 107 -8.29 24.94 -19.12
N SER A 108 -9.41 24.22 -18.99
CA SER A 108 -10.03 23.93 -17.69
C SER A 108 -9.09 23.10 -16.80
N SER A 109 -8.51 22.03 -17.35
CA SER A 109 -7.60 21.15 -16.61
C SER A 109 -6.37 21.87 -16.09
N TRP A 110 -5.72 22.70 -16.91
CA TRP A 110 -4.55 23.45 -16.48
C TRP A 110 -4.91 24.59 -15.53
N SER A 111 -6.04 25.27 -15.72
CA SER A 111 -6.48 26.33 -14.81
C SER A 111 -6.77 25.78 -13.40
N ILE A 112 -7.39 24.59 -13.31
CA ILE A 112 -7.76 23.97 -12.04
C ILE A 112 -6.58 23.22 -11.39
N ASN A 113 -5.79 22.49 -12.18
CA ASN A 113 -4.79 21.57 -11.63
C ASN A 113 -3.36 22.13 -11.62
N ALA A 114 -3.01 23.10 -12.47
CA ALA A 114 -1.66 23.68 -12.43
C ALA A 114 -1.39 24.32 -11.06
N GLY A 115 -2.39 24.99 -10.48
CA GLY A 115 -2.29 25.61 -9.16
C GLY A 115 -1.87 24.65 -8.05
N LYS A 116 -2.28 23.38 -8.11
CA LYS A 116 -1.93 22.35 -7.11
C LYS A 116 -0.46 21.96 -7.12
N GLN A 117 0.27 22.29 -8.19
CA GLN A 117 1.67 21.92 -8.40
C GLN A 117 2.60 23.14 -8.53
N LEU A 118 2.07 24.35 -8.32
CA LEU A 118 2.85 25.58 -8.31
C LEU A 118 3.36 25.87 -6.90
N PHE A 119 4.69 25.90 -6.76
CA PHE A 119 5.36 26.23 -5.51
C PHE A 119 5.93 27.65 -5.60
N ILE A 120 5.32 28.56 -4.84
CA ILE A 120 5.75 29.96 -4.78
C ILE A 120 6.65 30.16 -3.56
N LYS A 121 7.84 30.74 -3.76
CA LYS A 121 8.74 31.07 -2.67
C LYS A 121 8.26 32.32 -1.94
N GLY A 122 8.21 32.27 -0.62
CA GLY A 122 7.81 33.40 0.22
C GLY A 122 6.29 33.56 0.27
N TYR A 123 5.65 32.82 1.18
CA TYR A 123 4.19 32.78 1.33
C TYR A 123 3.59 34.17 1.55
N GLU A 124 4.09 34.92 2.54
CA GLU A 124 3.59 36.26 2.86
C GLU A 124 3.79 37.27 1.71
N SER A 125 4.99 37.30 1.12
CA SER A 125 5.28 38.19 -0.01
C SER A 125 4.43 37.86 -1.25
N GLY A 126 4.15 36.57 -1.49
CA GLY A 126 3.24 36.14 -2.55
C GLY A 126 1.80 36.59 -2.29
N LEU A 127 1.33 36.45 -1.04
CA LEU A 127 0.00 36.89 -0.63
C LEU A 127 -0.18 38.41 -0.79
N GLU A 128 0.82 39.21 -0.38
CA GLU A 128 0.82 40.65 -0.58
C GLU A 128 0.77 41.05 -2.06
N LEU A 129 1.54 40.35 -2.92
CA LEU A 129 1.52 40.59 -4.36
C LEU A 129 0.15 40.28 -4.98
N LEU A 130 -0.48 39.16 -4.59
CA LEU A 130 -1.83 38.81 -5.05
C LEU A 130 -2.86 39.86 -4.66
N LYS A 131 -2.79 40.37 -3.41
CA LYS A 131 -3.66 41.46 -2.93
C LYS A 131 -3.41 42.76 -3.69
N LYS A 132 -2.14 43.14 -3.89
CA LYS A 132 -1.76 44.35 -4.62
C LYS A 132 -2.20 44.31 -6.09
N ALA A 133 -2.17 43.13 -6.70
CA ALA A 133 -2.64 42.92 -8.07
C ALA A 133 -4.17 42.80 -8.17
N GLY A 134 -4.92 42.81 -7.05
CA GLY A 134 -6.38 42.70 -7.06
C GLY A 134 -6.93 41.34 -7.47
N ILE A 135 -6.07 40.31 -7.51
CA ILE A 135 -6.43 38.94 -7.95
C ILE A 135 -6.53 37.95 -6.79
N TYR A 136 -6.32 38.39 -5.55
CA TYR A 136 -6.37 37.51 -4.39
C TYR A 136 -7.69 36.73 -4.30
N GLU A 137 -8.84 37.39 -4.47
CA GLU A 137 -10.16 36.75 -4.45
C GLU A 137 -10.41 35.77 -5.61
N GLN A 138 -9.57 35.81 -6.66
CA GLN A 138 -9.63 34.88 -7.79
C GLN A 138 -8.79 33.62 -7.54
N VAL A 139 -7.90 33.64 -6.53
CA VAL A 139 -7.08 32.49 -6.16
C VAL A 139 -7.83 31.69 -5.10
N SER A 140 -8.31 30.51 -5.47
CA SER A 140 -9.12 29.68 -4.57
C SER A 140 -8.36 29.24 -3.32
N TYR A 141 -7.07 28.91 -3.43
CA TYR A 141 -6.26 28.45 -2.29
C TYR A 141 -4.78 28.82 -2.46
N LEU A 142 -4.21 29.47 -1.44
CA LEU A 142 -2.76 29.56 -1.22
C LEU A 142 -2.47 28.87 0.11
N LYS A 143 -1.70 27.78 0.09
CA LYS A 143 -1.34 27.03 1.30
C LYS A 143 0.14 27.17 1.61
N GLU A 144 0.47 27.31 2.88
CA GLU A 144 1.85 27.28 3.34
C GLU A 144 2.41 25.85 3.20
N GLY A 145 3.49 25.65 2.44
CA GLY A 145 4.05 24.31 2.22
C GLY A 145 4.46 23.58 3.52
N ARG A 146 4.88 24.33 4.54
CA ARG A 146 5.22 23.76 5.87
C ARG A 146 4.00 23.16 6.56
N SER A 147 2.84 23.82 6.49
CA SER A 147 1.63 23.31 7.13
C SER A 147 1.13 22.05 6.43
N VAL A 148 1.17 22.00 5.09
CA VAL A 148 0.85 20.80 4.30
C VAL A 148 1.72 19.62 4.72
N TYR A 149 3.04 19.83 4.84
CA TYR A 149 3.96 18.78 5.30
C TYR A 149 3.66 18.31 6.73
N LEU A 150 3.46 19.25 7.67
CA LEU A 150 3.19 18.92 9.07
C LEU A 150 1.86 18.18 9.25
N THR A 151 0.82 18.57 8.50
CA THR A 151 -0.46 17.85 8.50
C THR A 151 -0.26 16.41 8.03
N ARG A 152 0.42 16.21 6.89
CA ARG A 152 0.68 14.85 6.38
C ARG A 152 1.54 14.02 7.34
N TYR A 153 2.53 14.64 7.96
CA TYR A 153 3.37 13.98 8.97
C TYR A 153 2.52 13.48 10.15
N ASN A 154 1.65 14.32 10.69
CA ASN A 154 0.78 13.97 11.81
C ASN A 154 -0.25 12.90 11.43
N GLU A 155 -0.81 12.96 10.20
CA GLU A 155 -1.70 11.92 9.68
C GLU A 155 -1.00 10.56 9.63
N VAL A 156 0.19 10.50 9.02
CA VAL A 156 0.97 9.25 8.91
C VAL A 156 1.34 8.73 10.29
N GLN A 157 1.71 9.61 11.22
CA GLN A 157 2.00 9.23 12.60
C GLN A 157 0.77 8.61 13.29
N THR A 158 -0.40 9.22 13.12
CA THR A 158 -1.67 8.77 13.73
C THR A 158 -2.15 7.44 13.12
N GLU A 159 -2.07 7.32 11.79
CA GLU A 159 -2.39 6.09 11.06
C GLU A 159 -1.49 4.94 11.53
N THR A 160 -0.18 5.19 11.60
CA THR A 160 0.81 4.21 12.08
C THR A 160 0.54 3.79 13.52
N ALA A 161 0.26 4.74 14.42
CA ALA A 161 -0.06 4.45 15.81
C ALA A 161 -1.34 3.60 15.93
N THR A 162 -2.37 3.91 15.14
CA THR A 162 -3.63 3.16 15.10
C THR A 162 -3.43 1.73 14.60
N LEU A 163 -2.61 1.55 13.57
CA LEU A 163 -2.25 0.22 13.05
C LEU A 163 -1.47 -0.60 14.09
N ILE A 164 -0.50 0.00 14.77
CA ILE A 164 0.26 -0.66 15.84
C ILE A 164 -0.67 -1.07 17.00
N LEU A 165 -1.55 -0.18 17.44
CA LEU A 165 -2.53 -0.50 18.48
C LEU A 165 -3.48 -1.63 18.05
N GLY A 166 -3.99 -1.58 16.81
CA GLY A 166 -4.81 -2.64 16.23
C GLY A 166 -4.08 -3.98 16.20
N ALA A 167 -2.80 -4.00 15.83
CA ALA A 167 -1.97 -5.20 15.83
C ALA A 167 -1.76 -5.76 17.24
N ILE A 168 -1.46 -4.90 18.23
CA ILE A 168 -1.29 -5.33 19.63
C ILE A 168 -2.58 -5.93 20.16
N VAL A 169 -3.72 -5.27 19.96
CA VAL A 169 -5.03 -5.77 20.39
C VAL A 169 -5.35 -7.09 19.69
N GLY A 170 -5.12 -7.19 18.38
CA GLY A 170 -5.32 -8.43 17.62
C GLY A 170 -4.48 -9.61 18.15
N ILE A 171 -3.20 -9.38 18.45
CA ILE A 171 -2.31 -10.39 19.04
C ILE A 171 -2.80 -10.79 20.43
N ALA A 172 -3.14 -9.82 21.29
CA ALA A 172 -3.63 -10.08 22.64
C ALA A 172 -4.93 -10.89 22.64
N SER A 173 -5.90 -10.51 21.80
CA SER A 173 -7.16 -11.24 21.62
C SER A 173 -6.93 -12.66 21.11
N SER A 174 -6.02 -12.84 20.15
CA SER A 174 -5.67 -14.15 19.62
C SER A 174 -5.05 -15.06 20.69
N LEU A 175 -4.08 -14.54 21.46
CA LEU A 175 -3.45 -15.28 22.57
C LEU A 175 -4.45 -15.65 23.66
N LEU A 176 -5.37 -14.73 23.99
CA LEU A 176 -6.43 -14.98 24.97
C LEU A 176 -7.39 -16.07 24.49
N LEU A 177 -7.89 -15.98 23.26
CA LEU A 177 -8.75 -17.01 22.66
C LEU A 177 -8.04 -18.36 22.65
N PHE A 178 -6.77 -18.36 22.27
CA PHE A 178 -5.97 -19.57 22.22
C PHE A 178 -5.79 -20.20 23.60
N TYR A 179 -5.51 -19.39 24.63
CA TYR A 179 -5.45 -19.85 26.01
C TYR A 179 -6.80 -20.44 26.47
N SER A 180 -7.91 -19.76 26.19
CA SER A 180 -9.27 -20.22 26.54
C SER A 180 -9.62 -21.56 25.89
N VAL A 181 -9.30 -21.73 24.60
CA VAL A 181 -9.56 -23.00 23.88
C VAL A 181 -8.69 -24.14 24.43
N ASN A 182 -7.45 -23.87 24.82
CA ASN A 182 -6.61 -24.87 25.49
C ASN A 182 -7.17 -25.26 26.86
N LEU A 183 -7.62 -24.29 27.66
CA LEU A 183 -8.23 -24.55 28.96
C LEU A 183 -9.48 -25.43 28.81
N LEU A 184 -10.38 -25.05 27.90
CA LEU A 184 -11.62 -25.77 27.63
C LEU A 184 -11.36 -27.22 27.18
N TYR A 185 -10.32 -27.43 26.37
CA TYR A 185 -9.89 -28.79 25.98
C TYR A 185 -9.55 -29.65 27.20
N PHE A 186 -8.74 -29.16 28.13
CA PHE A 186 -8.40 -29.92 29.34
C PHE A 186 -9.62 -30.13 30.25
N GLU A 187 -10.50 -29.14 30.39
CA GLU A 187 -11.71 -29.26 31.20
C GLU A 187 -12.68 -30.31 30.62
N GLN A 188 -12.96 -30.23 29.32
CA GLN A 188 -13.90 -31.12 28.64
C GLN A 188 -13.38 -32.56 28.59
N PHE A 189 -12.09 -32.77 28.32
CA PHE A 189 -11.50 -34.09 28.14
C PHE A 189 -10.75 -34.61 29.38
N ARG A 190 -10.89 -33.97 30.54
CA ARG A 190 -10.15 -34.31 31.77
C ARG A 190 -10.17 -35.81 32.09
N ARG A 191 -11.34 -36.45 32.04
CA ARG A 191 -11.51 -37.87 32.38
C ARG A 191 -10.78 -38.77 31.37
N ASP A 192 -10.91 -38.50 30.09
CA ASP A 192 -10.27 -39.27 29.02
C ASP A 192 -8.73 -39.12 29.08
N ILE A 193 -8.24 -37.89 29.29
CA ILE A 193 -6.81 -37.60 29.49
C ILE A 193 -6.26 -38.37 30.70
N LEU A 194 -7.00 -38.42 31.82
CA LEU A 194 -6.60 -39.17 33.01
C LEU A 194 -6.50 -40.67 32.74
N ILE A 195 -7.49 -41.26 32.07
CA ILE A 195 -7.52 -42.70 31.73
C ILE A 195 -6.34 -43.04 30.82
N LYS A 196 -6.11 -42.25 29.77
CA LYS A 196 -5.00 -42.43 28.83
C LYS A 196 -3.65 -42.37 29.55
N ARG A 197 -3.50 -41.45 30.50
CA ARG A 197 -2.29 -41.33 31.32
C ARG A 197 -2.06 -42.53 32.25
N ILE A 198 -3.10 -43.00 32.95
CA ILE A 198 -2.99 -44.20 33.81
C ILE A 198 -2.62 -45.43 32.97
N SER A 199 -3.09 -45.47 31.73
CA SER A 199 -2.76 -46.52 30.75
C SER A 199 -1.33 -46.43 30.21
N GLY A 200 -0.54 -45.45 30.63
CA GLY A 200 0.88 -45.29 30.26
C GLY A 200 1.14 -44.55 28.94
N LEU A 201 0.11 -43.95 28.32
CA LEU A 201 0.29 -43.16 27.09
C LEU A 201 1.14 -41.92 27.34
N ARG A 202 2.03 -41.63 26.38
CA ARG A 202 2.91 -40.45 26.41
C ARG A 202 2.13 -39.19 26.06
N PHE A 203 2.72 -38.03 26.36
CA PHE A 203 2.10 -36.72 26.11
C PHE A 203 1.62 -36.54 24.66
N PHE A 204 2.49 -36.80 23.69
CA PHE A 204 2.14 -36.63 22.27
C PHE A 204 1.05 -37.60 21.83
N GLU A 205 1.04 -38.84 22.34
CA GLU A 205 0.01 -39.83 22.02
C GLU A 205 -1.35 -39.42 22.60
N THR A 206 -1.34 -38.82 23.80
CA THR A 206 -2.56 -38.36 24.48
C THR A 206 -3.20 -37.17 23.77
N HIS A 207 -2.39 -36.27 23.20
CA HIS A 207 -2.85 -34.98 22.65
C HIS A 207 -2.73 -34.87 21.11
N ALA A 208 -2.31 -35.93 20.42
CA ALA A 208 -2.02 -35.90 18.97
C ALA A 208 -3.16 -35.31 18.13
N GLN A 209 -4.39 -35.81 18.31
CA GLN A 209 -5.54 -35.35 17.52
C GLN A 209 -5.82 -33.86 17.72
N TYR A 210 -5.68 -33.36 18.95
CA TYR A 210 -5.86 -31.96 19.27
C TYR A 210 -4.75 -31.09 18.64
N MET A 211 -3.49 -31.53 18.74
CA MET A 211 -2.36 -30.85 18.11
C MET A 211 -2.50 -30.79 16.58
N VAL A 212 -2.89 -31.90 15.93
CA VAL A 212 -3.12 -31.93 14.48
C VAL A 212 -4.22 -30.94 14.09
N SER A 213 -5.29 -30.86 14.88
CA SER A 213 -6.40 -29.95 14.61
C SER A 213 -5.99 -28.48 14.75
N GLN A 214 -5.20 -28.16 15.78
CA GLN A 214 -4.61 -26.81 15.96
C GLN A 214 -3.66 -26.46 14.81
N PHE A 215 -2.77 -27.37 14.44
CA PHE A 215 -1.79 -27.14 13.37
C PHE A 215 -2.48 -26.96 12.02
N ALA A 216 -3.51 -27.75 11.72
CA ALA A 216 -4.32 -27.59 10.52
C ALA A 216 -4.97 -26.20 10.46
N SER A 217 -5.53 -25.72 11.59
CA SER A 217 -6.11 -24.37 11.68
C SER A 217 -5.08 -23.27 11.41
N PHE A 218 -3.87 -23.38 12.00
CA PHE A 218 -2.82 -22.38 11.75
C PHE A 218 -2.28 -22.41 10.32
N VAL A 219 -2.08 -23.60 9.74
CA VAL A 219 -1.67 -23.74 8.34
C VAL A 219 -2.71 -23.12 7.42
N PHE A 220 -4.00 -23.35 7.68
CA PHE A 220 -5.09 -22.74 6.95
C PHE A 220 -5.07 -21.21 7.06
N GLY A 221 -4.96 -20.68 8.28
CA GLY A 221 -4.88 -19.22 8.51
C GLY A 221 -3.66 -18.58 7.86
N ALA A 222 -2.48 -19.19 7.96
CA ALA A 222 -1.25 -18.71 7.33
C ALA A 222 -1.35 -18.76 5.79
N SER A 223 -1.97 -19.81 5.23
CA SER A 223 -2.18 -19.92 3.79
C SER A 223 -3.07 -18.79 3.27
N LEU A 224 -4.19 -18.52 3.95
CA LEU A 224 -5.07 -17.39 3.61
C LEU A 224 -4.35 -16.05 3.71
N PHE A 225 -3.56 -15.85 4.77
CA PHE A 225 -2.77 -14.64 4.93
C PHE A 225 -1.78 -14.45 3.77
N ILE A 226 -0.98 -15.47 3.43
CA ILE A 226 0.01 -15.41 2.34
C ILE A 226 -0.66 -15.14 0.99
N LEU A 227 -1.82 -15.76 0.73
CA LEU A 227 -2.58 -15.53 -0.51
C LEU A 227 -3.06 -14.08 -0.62
N SER A 228 -3.49 -13.49 0.50
CA SER A 228 -4.00 -12.12 0.55
C SER A 228 -2.89 -11.07 0.52
N SER A 229 -1.87 -11.22 1.37
CA SER A 229 -0.79 -10.24 1.54
C SER A 229 0.30 -10.34 0.47
N ARG A 230 0.42 -11.49 -0.20
CA ARG A 230 1.55 -11.86 -1.07
C ARG A 230 2.91 -11.83 -0.36
N ASP A 231 2.92 -11.78 0.97
CA ASP A 231 4.12 -11.78 1.79
C ASP A 231 4.33 -13.16 2.44
N LEU A 232 5.23 -13.94 1.82
CA LEU A 232 5.56 -15.29 2.25
C LEU A 232 6.36 -15.28 3.56
N VAL A 233 7.25 -14.30 3.75
CA VAL A 233 8.16 -14.26 4.90
C VAL A 233 7.37 -14.00 6.18
N ILE A 234 6.52 -12.97 6.18
CA ILE A 234 5.68 -12.62 7.33
C ILE A 234 4.69 -13.75 7.63
N GLY A 235 4.11 -14.36 6.59
CA GLY A 235 3.18 -15.48 6.76
C GLY A 235 3.82 -16.70 7.43
N LEU A 236 5.01 -17.11 6.98
CA LEU A 236 5.75 -18.22 7.60
C LEU A 236 6.21 -17.90 9.02
N LEU A 237 6.70 -16.69 9.27
CA LEU A 237 7.13 -16.26 10.60
C LEU A 237 5.95 -16.31 11.58
N THR A 238 4.79 -15.81 11.17
CA THR A 238 3.56 -15.85 11.96
C THR A 238 3.15 -17.29 12.28
N LEU A 239 3.17 -18.18 11.28
CA LEU A 239 2.88 -19.60 11.47
C LEU A 239 3.81 -20.24 12.52
N LEU A 240 5.12 -20.00 12.44
CA LEU A 240 6.10 -20.52 13.39
C LEU A 240 5.83 -20.04 14.81
N VAL A 241 5.51 -18.76 14.99
CA VAL A 241 5.18 -18.18 16.30
C VAL A 241 3.95 -18.85 16.90
N PHE A 242 2.89 -19.07 16.12
CA PHE A 242 1.69 -19.75 16.60
C PHE A 242 1.92 -21.24 16.92
N LEU A 243 2.67 -21.95 16.09
CA LEU A 243 3.03 -23.36 16.36
C LEU A 243 3.84 -23.51 17.65
N ALA A 244 4.87 -22.68 17.83
CA ALA A 244 5.68 -22.67 19.04
C ALA A 244 4.84 -22.34 20.28
N SER A 245 3.97 -21.33 20.18
CA SER A 245 3.06 -20.95 21.25
C SER A 245 2.12 -22.10 21.62
N ALA A 246 1.59 -22.81 20.63
CA ALA A 246 0.65 -23.90 20.83
C ALA A 246 1.23 -25.10 21.56
N VAL A 247 2.41 -25.53 21.16
CA VAL A 247 3.11 -26.62 21.83
C VAL A 247 3.46 -26.22 23.26
N LEU A 248 3.94 -24.99 23.46
CA LEU A 248 4.37 -24.51 24.77
C LEU A 248 3.21 -24.40 25.78
N THR A 249 2.07 -23.83 25.37
CA THR A 249 0.90 -23.70 26.27
C THR A 249 0.29 -25.06 26.59
N LEU A 250 0.13 -25.93 25.59
CA LEU A 250 -0.39 -27.28 25.78
C LEU A 250 0.49 -28.06 26.78
N TYR A 251 1.80 -28.00 26.60
CA TYR A 251 2.76 -28.68 27.48
C TYR A 251 2.70 -28.15 28.92
N ARG A 252 2.69 -26.81 29.10
CA ARG A 252 2.57 -26.19 30.42
C ARG A 252 1.27 -26.58 31.13
N GLN A 253 0.16 -26.57 30.40
CA GLN A 253 -1.15 -26.91 30.96
C GLN A 253 -1.23 -28.40 31.34
N ALA A 254 -0.70 -29.30 30.51
CA ALA A 254 -0.63 -30.73 30.82
C ALA A 254 0.22 -31.01 32.07
N GLN A 255 1.34 -30.30 32.26
CA GLN A 255 2.14 -30.39 33.47
C GLN A 255 1.38 -29.90 34.71
N LYS A 256 0.66 -28.78 34.59
CA LYS A 256 -0.16 -28.22 35.68
C LYS A 256 -1.26 -29.19 36.12
N GLU A 257 -2.03 -29.70 35.15
CA GLU A 257 -3.05 -30.73 35.37
C GLU A 257 -2.45 -32.00 36.00
N SER A 258 -1.25 -32.43 35.55
CA SER A 258 -0.58 -33.60 36.12
C SER A 258 -0.22 -33.48 37.59
N ARG A 259 0.20 -32.30 38.05
CA ARG A 259 0.49 -32.07 39.46
C ARG A 259 -0.79 -32.14 40.29
N VAL A 260 -1.86 -31.51 39.81
CA VAL A 260 -3.17 -31.48 40.50
C VAL A 260 -3.77 -32.87 40.61
N SER A 261 -3.80 -33.66 39.52
CA SER A 261 -4.33 -35.02 39.55
C SER A 261 -3.52 -35.95 40.47
N MET A 262 -2.19 -35.80 40.54
CA MET A 262 -1.36 -36.58 41.46
C MET A 262 -1.62 -36.25 42.93
N THR A 263 -1.94 -35.00 43.26
CA THR A 263 -2.32 -34.61 44.63
C THR A 263 -3.65 -35.27 45.02
N ILE A 264 -4.65 -35.22 44.14
CA ILE A 264 -5.97 -35.83 44.35
C ILE A 264 -5.87 -37.36 44.49
N MET A 265 -5.09 -38.03 43.63
CA MET A 265 -4.89 -39.49 43.71
C MET A 265 -4.12 -39.94 44.96
N LYS A 266 -3.34 -39.05 45.58
CA LYS A 266 -2.64 -39.31 46.85
C LYS A 266 -3.50 -39.00 48.08
N GLY A 267 -4.76 -38.59 47.90
CA GLY A 267 -5.69 -38.32 48.99
C GLY A 267 -5.33 -37.09 49.85
N LYS A 268 -4.66 -36.10 49.26
CA LYS A 268 -4.37 -34.80 49.90
C LYS A 268 -5.18 -33.68 49.27
#